data_AF-A0A536BUS8-F1
#
_entry.id   AF-A0A536BUS8-F1
#
_cell.length_a   1.000
_cell.length_b   1.000
_cell.length_c   1.000
_cell.angle_alpha   90.00
_cell.angle_beta   90.00
_cell.angle_gamma   90.00
#
_symmetry.space_group_name_H-M   'P 1'
#
loop_
_entity.id
_entity.type
_entity.pdbx_description
1 polymer ?
#
loop_
_entity_poly.entity_id
_entity_poly.type
_entity_poly.pdbx_seq_one_letter_code
_entity_poly.pdbx_strand_id
1 'polypeptide(L)'
;MALPPEAIVQLNLGHIWLANMSLGIPVHGFLIKHPAGAGLVDTGYGTPLALIKDYRPVNASVAEALRTHDVDPSDIRWVINSHLHFDHCGQNAVFPQAPFYVQRVEYEGRHRYADTPAEWLEFAG
;
A
#
# COMPACT_ATOMS: atom_id res chain seq x y z
N MET A 1 -0.19 21.18 -15.40
CA MET A 1 -0.27 20.32 -16.61
C MET A 1 -0.93 19.02 -16.17
N ALA A 2 -1.89 18.49 -16.92
CA ALA A 2 -2.47 17.19 -16.60
C ALA A 2 -1.41 16.10 -16.84
N LEU A 3 -1.37 15.09 -15.98
CA LEU A 3 -0.54 13.91 -16.20
C LEU A 3 -1.12 13.09 -17.37
N PRO A 4 -0.27 12.51 -18.23
CA PRO A 4 -0.75 11.62 -19.27
C PRO A 4 -1.19 10.27 -18.65
N PRO A 5 -2.09 9.49 -19.27
CA PRO A 5 -2.64 8.27 -18.68
C PRO A 5 -1.58 7.24 -18.25
N GLU A 6 -0.49 7.11 -19.02
CA GLU A 6 0.63 6.20 -18.74
C GLU A 6 1.46 6.59 -17.52
N ALA A 7 1.27 7.80 -16.99
CA ALA A 7 1.89 8.21 -15.74
C ALA A 7 1.32 7.47 -14.53
N ILE A 8 0.15 6.84 -14.65
CA ILE A 8 -0.47 6.05 -13.59
C ILE A 8 -0.30 4.57 -13.92
N VAL A 9 0.48 3.88 -13.09
CA VAL A 9 0.82 2.47 -13.26
C VAL A 9 0.20 1.69 -12.12
N GLN A 10 -0.65 0.73 -12.44
CA GLN A 10 -1.18 -0.22 -11.47
C GLN A 10 -0.10 -1.22 -11.07
N LEU A 11 0.13 -1.36 -9.76
CA LEU A 11 1.03 -2.33 -9.17
C LEU A 11 0.22 -3.51 -8.65
N ASN A 12 0.63 -4.73 -8.98
CA ASN A 12 0.09 -5.94 -8.35
C ASN A 12 0.84 -6.20 -7.04
N LEU A 13 0.16 -5.98 -5.92
CA LEU A 13 0.70 -6.14 -4.57
C LEU A 13 0.22 -7.46 -3.92
N GLY A 14 -0.35 -8.35 -4.73
CA GLY A 14 -0.70 -9.71 -4.39
C GLY A 14 -2.21 -9.93 -4.35
N HIS A 15 -2.66 -10.86 -3.51
CA HIS A 15 -4.07 -11.19 -3.40
C HIS A 15 -4.42 -11.83 -2.05
N ILE A 16 -5.70 -11.80 -1.71
CA ILE A 16 -6.28 -12.47 -0.55
C ILE A 16 -7.36 -13.46 -0.99
N TRP A 17 -7.60 -14.47 -0.16
CA TRP A 17 -8.70 -15.41 -0.30
C TRP A 17 -9.56 -15.38 0.96
N LEU A 18 -10.83 -15.05 0.80
CA LEU A 18 -11.78 -15.14 1.90
C LEU A 18 -12.08 -16.61 2.17
N ALA A 19 -11.93 -17.05 3.42
CA ALA A 19 -12.00 -18.47 3.78
C ALA A 19 -13.31 -19.19 3.37
N ASN A 20 -14.39 -18.43 3.18
CA ASN A 20 -15.72 -18.91 2.80
C ASN A 20 -16.08 -18.66 1.31
N MET A 21 -15.18 -18.10 0.50
CA MET A 21 -15.42 -17.82 -0.91
C MET A 21 -14.27 -18.35 -1.77
N SER A 22 -14.59 -19.01 -2.89
CA SER A 22 -13.60 -19.36 -3.93
C SER A 22 -13.23 -18.16 -4.80
N LEU A 23 -13.08 -16.98 -4.19
CA LEU A 23 -12.79 -15.73 -4.87
C LEU A 23 -11.45 -15.19 -4.36
N GLY A 24 -10.48 -15.14 -5.27
CA GLY A 24 -9.25 -14.39 -5.06
C GLY A 24 -9.51 -12.92 -5.30
N ILE A 25 -9.24 -12.08 -4.31
CA ILE A 25 -9.38 -10.63 -4.41
C ILE A 25 -7.98 -10.06 -4.59
N PRO A 26 -7.70 -9.37 -5.72
CA PRO A 26 -6.39 -8.79 -5.95
C PRO A 26 -6.19 -7.55 -5.07
N VAL A 27 -4.97 -7.39 -4.57
CA VAL A 27 -4.53 -6.21 -3.84
C VAL A 27 -3.64 -5.40 -4.77
N HIS A 28 -3.99 -4.14 -4.98
CA HIS A 28 -3.27 -3.25 -5.87
C HIS A 28 -2.80 -2.00 -5.13
N GLY A 29 -1.71 -1.43 -5.64
CA GLY A 29 -1.36 -0.04 -5.42
C GLY A 29 -1.22 0.67 -6.76
N PHE A 30 -0.99 1.97 -6.74
CA PHE A 30 -0.77 2.75 -7.95
C PHE A 30 0.47 3.62 -7.83
N LEU A 31 1.41 3.46 -8.74
CA LEU A 31 2.53 4.36 -8.93
C LEU A 31 2.10 5.53 -9.82
N ILE A 32 2.36 6.75 -9.36
CA ILE A 32 2.11 7.99 -10.08
C ILE A 32 3.47 8.61 -10.45
N LYS A 33 3.84 8.51 -11.73
CA LYS A 33 5.05 9.11 -12.30
C LYS A 33 4.80 10.60 -12.58
N HIS A 34 5.12 11.47 -11.63
CA HIS A 34 4.93 12.91 -11.76
C HIS A 34 6.26 13.65 -11.99
N PRO A 35 6.32 14.70 -12.84
CA PRO A 35 7.57 15.42 -13.14
C PRO A 35 8.26 16.05 -11.91
N ALA A 36 7.50 16.38 -10.87
CA ALA A 36 8.03 16.88 -9.59
C ALA A 36 8.41 15.76 -8.60
N GLY A 37 8.34 14.50 -9.01
CA GLY A 37 8.68 13.32 -8.22
C GLY A 37 7.55 12.29 -8.13
N ALA A 38 7.93 11.01 -8.13
CA ALA A 38 6.98 9.89 -8.11
C ALA A 38 6.29 9.74 -6.75
N GLY A 39 5.07 9.22 -6.76
CA GLY A 39 4.33 8.90 -5.55
C GLY A 39 3.48 7.66 -5.68
N LEU A 40 2.91 7.23 -4.55
CA LEU A 40 2.10 6.02 -4.46
C LEU A 40 0.69 6.30 -3.96
N VAL A 41 -0.24 5.46 -4.40
CA VAL A 41 -1.52 5.22 -3.72
C VAL A 41 -1.53 3.77 -3.24
N ASP A 42 -1.61 3.58 -1.93
CA ASP A 42 -1.54 2.30 -1.22
C ASP A 42 -0.24 1.49 -1.41
N THR A 43 0.07 0.63 -0.45
CA THR A 43 1.33 -0.11 -0.35
C THR A 43 1.16 -1.62 -0.16
N GLY A 44 -0.07 -2.14 -0.16
CA GLY A 44 -0.31 -3.56 0.07
C GLY A 44 -0.27 -3.89 1.56
N TYR A 45 0.08 -5.14 1.90
CA TYR A 45 0.04 -5.65 3.28
C TYR A 45 1.40 -5.89 3.92
N GLY A 46 1.39 -5.74 5.24
CA GLY A 46 2.56 -5.79 6.08
C GLY A 46 2.93 -7.19 6.51
N THR A 47 4.03 -7.28 7.22
CA THR A 47 4.52 -8.53 7.80
C THR A 47 4.57 -8.40 9.33
N PRO A 48 4.40 -9.51 10.08
CA PRO A 48 4.25 -10.89 9.60
C PRO A 48 2.84 -11.24 9.10
N LEU A 49 2.76 -11.99 7.99
CA LEU A 49 1.48 -12.44 7.38
C LEU A 49 0.63 -13.33 8.30
N ALA A 50 1.22 -13.90 9.35
CA ALA A 50 0.51 -14.71 10.33
C ALA A 50 -0.63 -13.97 11.03
N LEU A 51 -0.55 -12.63 11.12
CA LEU A 51 -1.57 -11.78 11.73
C LEU A 51 -2.85 -11.70 10.89
N ILE A 52 -2.74 -11.95 9.59
CA ILE A 52 -3.85 -11.91 8.61
C ILE A 52 -4.02 -13.25 7.91
N LYS A 53 -3.59 -14.35 8.54
CA LYS A 53 -3.58 -15.70 7.94
C LYS A 53 -4.95 -16.17 7.45
N ASP A 54 -6.03 -15.68 8.05
CA ASP A 54 -7.41 -16.07 7.71
C ASP A 54 -7.82 -15.55 6.32
N TYR A 55 -7.12 -14.51 5.83
CA TYR A 55 -7.21 -13.98 4.47
C TYR A 55 -6.30 -14.71 3.47
N ARG A 56 -5.51 -15.70 3.92
CA ARG A 56 -4.56 -16.48 3.10
C ARG A 56 -3.77 -15.58 2.12
N PRO A 57 -3.06 -14.56 2.63
CA PRO A 57 -2.46 -13.53 1.81
C PRO A 57 -1.29 -14.08 0.97
N VAL A 58 -1.13 -13.58 -0.25
CA VAL A 58 0.01 -13.91 -1.13
C VAL A 58 0.77 -12.63 -1.49
N ASN A 59 1.71 -12.24 -0.60
CA ASN A 59 2.42 -10.96 -0.66
C ASN A 59 3.26 -10.79 -1.92
N ALA A 60 3.12 -9.64 -2.56
CA ALA A 60 4.11 -9.11 -3.48
C ALA A 60 4.72 -7.82 -2.89
N SER A 61 6.04 -7.76 -2.89
CA SER A 61 6.78 -6.61 -2.37
C SER A 61 6.51 -5.37 -3.22
N VAL A 62 6.07 -4.29 -2.58
CA VAL A 62 5.90 -2.99 -3.25
C VAL A 62 7.24 -2.46 -3.79
N ALA A 63 8.34 -2.76 -3.09
CA ALA A 63 9.68 -2.38 -3.53
C ALA A 63 10.07 -3.07 -4.84
N GLU A 64 9.85 -4.38 -4.94
CA GLU A 64 10.14 -5.11 -6.18
C GLU A 64 9.20 -4.69 -7.31
N ALA A 65 7.91 -4.48 -7.02
CA ALA A 65 6.94 -4.01 -8.01
C ALA A 65 7.31 -2.63 -8.58
N LEU A 66 7.88 -1.73 -7.77
CA LEU A 66 8.41 -0.44 -8.25
C LEU A 66 9.61 -0.64 -9.19
N ARG A 67 10.54 -1.53 -8.84
CA ARG A 67 11.73 -1.78 -9.64
C ARG A 67 11.42 -2.37 -11.01
N THR A 68 10.32 -3.11 -11.17
CA THR A 68 9.87 -3.57 -12.51
C THR A 68 9.42 -2.42 -13.42
N HIS A 69 9.27 -1.22 -12.88
CA HIS A 69 8.91 0.00 -13.61
C HIS A 69 10.01 1.07 -13.60
N ASP A 70 11.25 0.65 -13.32
CA ASP A 70 12.46 1.49 -13.27
C ASP A 70 12.37 2.61 -12.22
N VAL A 71 11.72 2.34 -11.09
CA VAL A 71 11.63 3.27 -9.95
C VAL A 71 12.28 2.64 -8.72
N ASP A 72 13.27 3.33 -8.15
CA ASP A 72 13.82 2.91 -6.86
C ASP A 72 12.84 3.31 -5.74
N PRO A 73 12.58 2.43 -4.73
CA PRO A 73 11.72 2.78 -3.60
C PRO A 73 12.15 4.07 -2.87
N SER A 74 13.44 4.39 -2.86
CA SER A 74 13.98 5.60 -2.25
C SER A 74 13.60 6.88 -3.00
N ASP A 75 13.20 6.78 -4.27
CA ASP A 75 12.75 7.90 -5.10
C ASP A 75 11.29 8.31 -4.85
N ILE A 76 10.52 7.50 -4.11
CA ILE A 76 9.13 7.83 -3.75
C ILE A 76 9.11 9.07 -2.86
N ARG A 77 8.34 10.07 -3.28
CA ARG A 77 8.27 11.40 -2.65
C ARG A 77 7.06 11.61 -1.77
N TRP A 78 6.05 10.76 -1.88
CA TRP A 78 4.82 10.82 -1.09
C TRP A 78 4.03 9.53 -1.27
N VAL A 79 3.29 9.15 -0.24
CA VAL A 79 2.38 8.01 -0.25
C VAL A 79 1.01 8.49 0.20
N ILE A 80 -0.03 8.13 -0.56
CA ILE A 80 -1.42 8.34 -0.17
C ILE A 80 -1.97 6.98 0.24
N ASN A 81 -2.40 6.83 1.49
CA ASN A 81 -3.22 5.69 1.87
C ASN A 81 -4.69 6.04 1.64
N SER A 82 -5.39 5.23 0.85
CA SER A 82 -6.83 5.36 0.65
C SER A 82 -7.57 5.19 1.97
N HIS A 83 -7.12 4.22 2.77
CA HIS A 83 -7.50 3.96 4.15
C HIS A 83 -6.44 3.05 4.82
N LEU A 84 -6.66 2.67 6.08
CA LEU A 84 -5.65 2.03 6.94
C LEU A 84 -6.00 0.57 7.29
N HIS A 85 -6.70 -0.12 6.39
CA HIS A 85 -6.74 -1.58 6.45
C HIS A 85 -5.39 -2.18 6.09
N PHE A 86 -5.18 -3.42 6.56
CA PHE A 86 -3.92 -4.12 6.47
C PHE A 86 -3.39 -4.22 5.05
N ASP A 87 -4.25 -4.36 4.05
CA ASP A 87 -3.93 -4.56 2.63
C ASP A 87 -3.70 -3.26 1.85
N HIS A 88 -3.79 -2.11 2.52
CA HIS A 88 -3.58 -0.80 1.90
C HIS A 88 -2.35 -0.06 2.44
N CYS A 89 -2.02 -0.24 3.72
CA CYS A 89 -0.96 0.52 4.39
C CYS A 89 0.20 -0.33 4.92
N GLY A 90 0.13 -1.65 4.75
CA GLY A 90 0.99 -2.55 5.49
C GLY A 90 2.46 -2.55 5.07
N GLN A 91 2.82 -2.06 3.87
CA GLN A 91 4.24 -1.89 3.48
C GLN A 91 4.72 -0.44 3.59
N ASN A 92 4.02 0.44 4.32
CA ASN A 92 4.44 1.83 4.46
C ASN A 92 5.88 1.99 4.98
N ALA A 93 6.35 1.08 5.85
CA ALA A 93 7.71 1.08 6.38
C ALA A 93 8.83 1.02 5.31
N VAL A 94 8.50 0.63 4.07
CA VAL A 94 9.43 0.62 2.92
C VAL A 94 9.84 2.04 2.51
N PHE A 95 9.04 3.06 2.85
CA PHE A 95 9.21 4.44 2.40
C PHE A 95 9.44 5.42 3.55
N PRO A 96 10.45 5.21 4.42
CA PRO A 96 10.67 6.04 5.61
C PRO A 96 10.99 7.50 5.28
N GLN A 97 11.41 7.79 4.04
CA GLN A 97 11.72 9.14 3.57
C GLN A 97 10.51 9.94 3.10
N ALA A 98 9.37 9.28 2.83
CA ALA A 98 8.21 9.89 2.23
C ALA A 98 7.20 10.36 3.30
N PRO A 99 6.57 11.54 3.14
CA PRO A 99 5.38 11.88 3.90
C PRO A 99 4.19 11.01 3.47
N PHE A 100 3.34 10.67 4.45
CA PHE A 100 2.13 9.89 4.26
C PHE A 100 0.89 10.78 4.37
N TYR A 101 -0.06 10.58 3.46
CA TYR A 101 -1.31 11.31 3.41
C TYR A 101 -2.48 10.34 3.58
N VAL A 102 -3.36 10.67 4.51
CA VAL A 102 -4.56 9.90 4.80
C VAL A 102 -5.65 10.86 5.27
N GLN A 103 -6.91 10.48 5.12
CA GLN A 103 -8.03 11.25 5.64
C GLN A 103 -7.91 11.39 7.17
N ARG A 104 -8.21 12.57 7.72
CA ARG A 104 -8.14 12.82 9.17
C ARG A 104 -9.02 11.83 9.95
N VAL A 105 -10.25 11.62 9.49
CA VAL A 105 -11.22 10.72 10.13
C VAL A 105 -10.72 9.28 10.19
N GLU A 106 -9.98 8.88 9.16
CA GLU A 106 -9.37 7.56 9.05
C GLU A 106 -8.22 7.42 10.05
N TYR A 107 -7.34 8.42 10.09
CA TYR A 107 -6.24 8.45 11.05
C TYR A 107 -6.73 8.44 12.50
N GLU A 108 -7.70 9.29 12.85
CA GLU A 108 -8.29 9.35 14.20
C GLU A 108 -9.04 8.05 14.54
N GLY A 109 -9.62 7.39 13.54
CA GLY A 109 -10.36 6.13 13.67
C GLY A 109 -9.51 4.87 13.61
N ARG A 110 -8.19 4.96 13.35
CA ARG A 110 -7.32 3.82 13.00
C ARG A 110 -7.33 2.66 14.00
N HIS A 111 -7.59 2.95 15.28
CA HIS A 111 -7.70 1.94 16.34
C HIS A 111 -8.92 1.02 16.20
N ARG A 112 -9.83 1.30 15.26
CA ARG A 112 -10.99 0.44 14.93
C ARG A 112 -10.61 -0.75 14.06
N TYR A 113 -9.44 -0.72 13.41
CA TYR A 113 -8.98 -1.81 12.56
C TYR A 113 -8.33 -2.90 13.39
N ALA A 114 -9.15 -3.87 13.83
CA ALA A 114 -8.69 -4.99 14.63
C ALA A 114 -7.59 -5.82 13.93
N ASP A 115 -7.65 -5.88 12.60
CA ASP A 115 -6.74 -6.69 11.78
C ASP A 115 -5.56 -5.88 11.21
N THR A 116 -5.45 -4.58 11.53
CA THR A 116 -4.27 -3.76 11.21
C THR A 116 -3.43 -3.55 12.47
N PRO A 117 -2.31 -4.27 12.63
CA PRO A 117 -1.36 -4.05 13.72
C PRO A 117 -0.94 -2.59 13.83
N ALA A 118 -0.85 -2.10 15.07
CA ALA A 118 -0.45 -0.71 15.34
C ALA A 118 0.91 -0.36 14.73
N GLU A 119 1.84 -1.32 14.67
CA GLU A 119 3.16 -1.17 14.03
C GLU A 119 3.08 -0.80 12.54
N TRP A 120 2.07 -1.27 11.81
CA TRP A 120 1.88 -0.91 10.39
C TRP A 120 1.35 0.51 10.23
N LEU A 121 0.75 1.07 11.29
CA LEU A 121 0.22 2.42 11.34
C LEU A 121 1.24 3.46 11.80
N GLU A 122 2.42 3.04 12.28
CA GLU A 122 3.49 3.97 12.70
C GLU A 122 3.99 4.84 11.55
N PHE A 123 3.76 4.40 10.31
CA PHE A 123 4.10 5.08 9.07
C PHE A 123 2.85 5.62 8.35
N ALA A 124 1.76 5.88 9.07
CA ALA A 124 0.51 6.35 8.49
C ALA A 124 0.13 7.74 9.01
N GLY A 125 0.84 8.78 8.58
CA GLY A 125 0.57 10.19 8.93
C GLY A 125 1.82 10.90 9.42
#